data_AF-A0A2W7NSC1-F1
#
_entry.id   AF-A0A2W7NSC1-F1
#
_cell.length_a   1.000
_cell.length_b   1.000
_cell.length_c   1.000
_cell.angle_alpha   90.00
_cell.angle_beta   90.00
_cell.angle_gamma   90.00
#
_symmetry.space_group_name_H-M   'P 1'
#
loop_
_entity.id
_entity.type
_entity.pdbx_description
1 polymer ?
#
loop_
_entity_poly.entity_id
_entity_poly.type
_entity_poly.pdbx_seq_one_letter_code
_entity_poly.pdbx_strand_id
1 'polypeptide(L)' 'MTTYTLTVPVEYQKNGRTERSFKPVGFVFENTRRETGEPFLTIKLDFPVAVTELVAFPRKPREDDEPPI' A
#
# COMPACT_ATOMS: atom_id res chain seq x y z
N MET A 1 2.90 5.70 13.94
CA MET A 1 2.28 4.47 13.39
C MET A 1 2.56 4.44 11.90
N THR A 2 3.44 3.53 11.46
CA THR A 2 3.83 3.42 10.05
C THR A 2 2.65 2.88 9.24
N THR A 3 2.31 3.56 8.15
CA THR A 3 1.24 3.14 7.24
C THR A 3 1.81 2.99 5.84
N TYR A 4 1.47 1.89 5.19
CA TYR A 4 1.86 1.61 3.80
C TYR A 4 0.63 1.60 2.92
N THR A 5 0.75 2.08 1.69
CA THR A 5 -0.27 1.89 0.66
C THR A 5 -0.11 0.50 0.06
N LEU A 6 -1.17 -0.31 0.12
CA LEU A 6 -1.21 -1.61 -0.51
C LEU A 6 -1.68 -1.47 -1.95
N THR A 7 -0.97 -2.11 -2.87
CA THR A 7 -1.21 -2.01 -4.31
C THR A 7 -1.19 -3.38 -4.97
N VAL A 8 -1.83 -3.47 -6.13
CA VAL A 8 -1.71 -4.61 -7.05
C VAL A 8 -0.93 -4.20 -8.29
N PRO A 9 -0.04 -5.08 -8.79
CA PRO A 9 0.55 -4.89 -10.09
C PRO A 9 -0.50 -5.14 -11.18
N VAL A 10 -0.56 -4.24 -12.16
CA VAL A 10 -1.43 -4.33 -13.33
C VAL A 10 -0.59 -4.15 -14.57
N GLU A 11 -0.65 -5.12 -15.46
CA GLU A 11 -0.03 -5.03 -16.78
C GLU A 11 -1.00 -4.41 -17.78
N TYR A 12 -0.50 -3.53 -18.64
CA TYR A 12 -1.27 -2.90 -19.69
C TYR A 12 -0.40 -2.62 -20.91
N GLN A 13 -1.02 -2.54 -22.09
CA GLN A 13 -0.33 -2.19 -23.31
C GLN A 13 -0.28 -0.67 -23.46
N LYS A 14 0.92 -0.13 -23.71
CA LYS A 14 1.11 1.28 -24.06
C LYS A 14 2.12 1.38 -25.19
N ASN A 15 1.74 2.01 -26.30
CA ASN A 15 2.60 2.19 -27.48
C ASN A 15 3.26 0.88 -27.98
N GLY A 16 2.51 -0.23 -27.94
CA GLY A 16 3.00 -1.55 -28.38
C GLY A 16 3.97 -2.24 -27.41
N ARG A 17 4.12 -1.73 -26.18
CA ARG A 17 4.92 -2.35 -25.12
C ARG A 17 4.03 -2.70 -23.92
N THR A 18 4.29 -3.85 -23.32
CA THR A 18 3.74 -4.20 -22.01
C THR A 18 4.40 -3.32 -20.95
N GLU A 19 3.61 -2.50 -20.29
CA GLU A 19 4.00 -1.72 -19.12
C GLU A 19 3.34 -2.30 -17.86
N ARG A 20 3.98 -2.09 -16.71
CA ARG A 20 3.46 -2.51 -15.40
C ARG A 20 3.21 -1.26 -14.55
N SER A 21 2.00 -1.11 -14.03
CA SER A 21 1.61 -0.07 -13.08
C SER A 21 1.16 -0.69 -11.76
N PHE A 22 1.14 0.10 -10.70
CA PHE A 22 0.64 -0.31 -9.39
C PHE A 22 -0.64 0.46 -9.08
N LYS A 23 -1.73 -0.26 -8.80
CA LYS A 23 -3.03 0.32 -8.46
C LYS A 23 -3.30 0.15 -6.96
N PRO A 24 -3.64 1.22 -6.23
CA PRO A 24 -3.96 1.12 -4.81
C PRO A 24 -5.25 0.32 -4.60
N VAL A 25 -5.23 -0.55 -3.58
CA VAL A 25 -6.37 -1.39 -3.19
C VAL A 25 -6.66 -1.39 -1.69
N GLY A 26 -5.85 -0.66 -0.92
CA GLY A 26 -6.01 -0.57 0.52
C GLY A 26 -4.71 -0.14 1.23
N PHE A 27 -4.58 -0.53 2.49
CA PHE A 27 -3.48 -0.11 3.36
C PHE A 27 -2.96 -1.25 4.24
N VAL A 28 -1.69 -1.16 4.62
CA VAL A 28 -1.06 -1.99 5.65
C VAL A 28 -0.75 -1.12 6.85
N PHE A 29 -1.14 -1.62 8.03
CA PHE A 29 -0.88 -1.00 9.31
C PHE A 29 0.04 -1.89 10.14
N GLU A 30 1.12 -1.29 10.63
CA GLU A 30 1.98 -1.93 11.62
C GLU A 30 1.40 -1.73 13.02
N ASN A 31 1.15 -2.83 13.73
CA ASN A 31 0.53 -2.85 15.06
C ASN A 31 1.37 -3.68 16.03
N THR A 32 1.01 -3.61 17.32
CA THR A 32 1.66 -4.36 18.39
C THR A 32 0.60 -5.05 19.25
N ARG A 33 0.76 -6.36 19.49
CA ARG A 33 -0.14 -7.10 20.39
C ARG A 33 0.02 -6.56 21.81
N ARG A 34 -1.09 -6.15 22.43
CA ARG A 34 -1.05 -5.51 23.77
C ARG A 34 -0.51 -6.43 24.86
N GLU A 35 -0.77 -7.73 24.76
CA GLU A 35 -0.41 -8.72 25.78
C GLU A 35 1.04 -9.20 25.65
N THR A 36 1.55 -9.34 24.43
CA THR A 36 2.87 -9.94 24.16
C THR A 36 3.93 -8.94 23.69
N GLY A 37 3.53 -7.73 23.28
CA GLY A 37 4.43 -6.76 22.64
C GLY A 37 4.88 -7.14 21.23
N GLU A 38 4.36 -8.24 20.67
CA GLU A 38 4.77 -8.74 19.36
C GLU A 38 4.21 -7.87 18.22
N PRO A 39 5.03 -7.49 17.22
CA PRO A 39 4.55 -6.75 16.06
C PRO A 39 3.67 -7.64 15.17
N PHE A 40 2.64 -7.06 14.57
CA PHE A 40 1.84 -7.71 13.53
C PHE A 40 1.34 -6.70 12.50
N LEU A 41 1.11 -7.19 11.28
CA LEU A 41 0.60 -6.38 10.19
C LEU A 41 -0.90 -6.62 10.03
N THR A 42 -1.67 -5.54 9.88
CA THR A 42 -3.08 -5.61 9.49
C THR A 42 -3.22 -5.07 8.08
N ILE A 43 -3.87 -5.84 7.22
CA ILE A 43 -4.24 -5.42 5.86
C ILE A 43 -5.73 -5.07 5.86
N LYS A 44 -6.06 -3.87 5.37
CA LYS A 44 -7.44 -3.49 5.06
C LYS A 44 -7.55 -3.21 3.57
N LEU A 45 -8.46 -3.92 2.91
CA LEU A 45 -8.79 -3.72 1.50
C LEU A 45 -10.03 -2.84 1.37
N ASP A 46 -10.05 -1.97 0.37
CA ASP A 46 -11.20 -1.10 0.08
C ASP A 46 -12.34 -1.88 -0.61
N PHE A 47 -12.01 -3.00 -1.25
CA PHE A 47 -12.92 -3.93 -1.94
C PHE A 47 -12.26 -5.32 -2.06
N PRO A 48 -13.00 -6.41 -2.33
CA PRO A 48 -12.41 -7.73 -2.58
C PRO A 48 -11.45 -7.72 -3.77
N VAL A 49 -10.29 -8.37 -3.62
CA VAL A 49 -9.25 -8.42 -4.66
C VAL A 49 -8.83 -9.87 -4.88
N ALA A 50 -8.88 -10.33 -6.14
CA ALA A 50 -8.40 -11.66 -6.54
C ALA A 50 -7.09 -11.52 -7.33
N VAL A 51 -5.96 -11.61 -6.63
CA VAL A 51 -4.61 -11.48 -7.21
C VAL A 51 -3.65 -12.48 -6.56
N THR A 52 -2.55 -12.77 -7.25
CA THR A 52 -1.46 -13.60 -6.75
C THR A 52 -0.36 -12.79 -6.05
N GLU A 53 -0.34 -11.47 -6.23
CA GLU A 53 0.68 -10.58 -5.68
C GLU A 53 0.06 -9.28 -5.17
N LEU A 54 0.48 -8.88 -3.97
CA LEU A 54 0.19 -7.58 -3.35
C LEU A 54 1.52 -6.92 -2.99
N VAL A 55 1.66 -5.64 -3.29
CA VAL A 55 2.88 -4.87 -3.05
C VAL A 55 2.56 -3.67 -2.18
N ALA A 56 3.26 -3.55 -1.05
CA ALA A 56 3.10 -2.43 -0.13
C ALA A 56 4.23 -1.41 -0.34
N PHE A 57 3.86 -0.14 -0.49
CA PHE A 57 4.82 0.96 -0.58
C PHE A 57 4.65 1.89 0.63
N PRO A 58 5.74 2.48 1.17
CA PRO A 58 5.61 3.55 2.15
C PRO A 58 4.65 4.60 1.64
N ARG A 59 3.76 5.09 2.50
CA ARG A 59 2.84 6.14 2.11
C ARG A 59 3.66 7.37 1.70
N LYS A 60 3.41 7.90 0.50
CA LYS A 60 4.05 9.16 0.10
C LYS A 60 3.66 10.25 1.10
N PRO A 61 4.62 11.11 1.53
CA PRO A 61 4.26 12.30 2.28
C PRO A 61 3.24 13.11 1.48
N ARG A 62 2.24 13.67 2.18
CA ARG A 62 1.29 14.59 1.55
C ARG A 62 2.04 15.89 1.29
N GLU A 63 1.86 16.51 0.13
CA GLU A 63 2.47 17.81 -0.19
C GLU A 63 1.98 18.94 0.75
N ASP A 64 0.90 18.70 1.52
CA ASP A 64 0.36 19.65 2.52
C ASP A 64 1.01 19.58 3.93
N ASP A 65 2.01 18.71 4.15
CA ASP A 65 2.76 18.61 5.42
C ASP A 65 4.07 19.44 5.40
N GLU A 66 4.17 20.45 4.53
CA GLU A 66 5.28 21.41 4.57
C GLU A 66 5.00 22.46 5.68
N PRO A 67 5.86 22.59 6.72
CA PRO A 67 5.67 23.62 7.72
C PRO A 67 5.78 25.01 7.05
N PRO A 68 4.93 25.98 7.43
CA PRO A 68 5.00 27.32 6.86
C PRO A 68 6.41 27.91 7.11
N ILE A 69 6.99 28.45 6.03
CA ILE A 69 8.30 29.13 5.99
C ILE A 69 8.26 30.38 6.88
#